data_AF-A0A6V8P7G7-F1
#
_entry.id   AF-A0A6V8P7G7-F1
#
_cell.length_a   1.000
_cell.length_b   1.000
_cell.length_c   1.000
_cell.angle_alpha   90.00
_cell.angle_beta   90.00
_cell.angle_gamma   90.00
#
_symmetry.space_group_name_H-M   'P 1'
#
loop_
_entity.id
_entity.type
_entity.pdbx_description
1 polymer ?
#
loop_
_entity_poly.entity_id
_entity_poly.type
_entity_poly.pdbx_seq_one_letter_code
_entity_poly.pdbx_strand_id
1 'polypeptide(L)'
;MGGDSSTGKGRYKLEIQENFPVKKAEKPSLWLNLATYHPLQDEWDYFKKPGDLTYYQIATKRGLVEQWLQRSTIKLKELLLIIKEGSTFPLIPDKYSYGSLVIVQQSENGKVYQYGYAFPLWI
;
A
#
# COMPACT_ATOMS: atom_id res chain seq x y z
N MET A 1 -4.29 15.79 7.03
CA MET A 1 -3.75 15.07 5.85
C MET A 1 -4.82 15.03 4.78
N GLY A 2 -4.46 15.37 3.53
CA GLY A 2 -5.43 15.52 2.44
C GLY A 2 -6.41 16.68 2.66
N GLY A 3 -7.22 16.97 1.64
CA GLY A 3 -8.16 18.09 1.64
C GLY A 3 -7.47 19.46 1.51
N ASP A 4 -8.28 20.50 1.39
CA ASP A 4 -7.79 21.87 1.28
C ASP A 4 -7.33 22.41 2.65
N SER A 5 -6.03 22.30 2.92
CA SER A 5 -5.40 22.73 4.17
C SER A 5 -5.47 24.25 4.37
N SER A 6 -5.61 25.05 3.30
CA SER A 6 -5.73 26.51 3.39
C SER A 6 -7.02 26.94 4.09
N THR A 7 -8.07 26.11 3.97
CA THR A 7 -9.36 26.30 4.67
C THR A 7 -9.37 25.75 6.10
N GLY A 8 -8.21 25.35 6.63
CA GLY A 8 -8.07 24.79 7.98
C GLY A 8 -8.39 23.29 8.09
N LYS A 9 -8.69 22.61 6.98
CA LYS A 9 -8.95 21.16 6.97
C LYS A 9 -7.64 20.37 7.18
N GLY A 10 -7.80 19.14 7.68
CA GLY A 10 -6.68 18.20 7.79
C GLY A 10 -5.73 18.46 8.95
N ARG A 11 -6.09 19.33 9.89
CA ARG A 11 -5.42 19.49 11.19
C ARG A 11 -5.90 18.40 12.16
N TYR A 12 -4.99 17.85 12.95
CA TYR A 12 -5.29 16.82 13.94
C TYR A 12 -4.28 16.90 15.08
N LYS A 13 -4.68 16.45 16.28
CA LYS A 13 -3.77 16.18 17.37
C LYS A 13 -3.31 14.74 17.25
N LEU A 14 -2.01 14.51 17.30
CA LEU A 14 -1.43 13.16 17.27
C LEU A 14 -1.12 12.74 18.71
N GLU A 15 -1.63 11.58 19.09
CA GLU A 15 -1.26 10.89 20.33
C GLU A 15 -0.83 9.48 19.94
N ILE A 16 0.33 9.07 20.42
CA ILE A 16 0.89 7.74 20.15
C ILE A 16 0.52 6.84 21.33
N GLN A 17 -0.18 5.75 21.03
CA GLN A 17 -0.50 4.73 22.00
C GLN A 17 0.30 3.48 21.67
N GLU A 18 1.08 3.02 22.64
CA GLU A 18 1.81 1.76 22.56
C GLU A 18 0.92 0.59 22.99
N ASN A 19 1.33 -0.62 22.62
CA ASN A 19 0.69 -1.87 23.06
C ASN A 19 -0.76 -2.07 22.58
N PHE A 20 -1.09 -1.64 21.36
CA PHE A 20 -2.37 -1.99 20.74
C PHE A 20 -2.51 -3.53 20.66
N PRO A 21 -3.56 -4.13 21.25
CA PRO A 21 -3.67 -5.57 21.35
C PRO A 21 -3.99 -6.18 19.98
N VAL A 22 -3.02 -6.90 19.41
CA VAL A 22 -3.20 -7.68 18.18
C VAL A 22 -3.05 -9.16 18.51
N LYS A 23 -4.11 -9.94 18.28
CA LYS A 23 -4.03 -11.41 18.39
C LYS A 23 -3.33 -11.96 17.16
N LYS A 24 -2.25 -12.71 17.36
CA LYS A 24 -1.56 -13.45 16.29
C LYS A 24 -1.98 -14.91 16.36
N ALA A 25 -2.20 -15.54 15.21
CA ALA A 25 -2.40 -16.98 15.14
C ALA A 25 -1.09 -17.72 15.47
N GLU A 26 -1.16 -18.84 16.20
CA GLU A 26 0.00 -19.68 16.50
C GLU A 26 0.53 -20.40 15.26
N LYS A 27 -0.37 -20.77 14.35
CA LYS A 27 -0.08 -21.49 13.10
C LYS A 27 -0.86 -20.84 11.95
N PRO A 28 -0.44 -19.63 11.51
CA PRO A 28 -1.15 -18.96 10.44
C PRO A 28 -1.05 -19.76 9.15
N SER A 29 -2.12 -19.75 8.38
CA SER A 29 -2.13 -20.29 7.00
C SER A 29 -2.31 -19.19 5.97
N LEU A 30 -2.82 -18.04 6.40
CA LEU A 30 -3.07 -16.87 5.59
C LEU A 30 -2.50 -15.62 6.28
N TRP A 31 -2.53 -14.52 5.56
CA TRP A 31 -2.39 -13.19 6.13
C TRP A 31 -3.46 -12.26 5.58
N LEU A 32 -3.96 -11.39 6.47
CA LEU A 32 -4.86 -10.29 6.16
C LEU A 32 -4.04 -9.03 5.93
N ASN A 33 -4.29 -8.36 4.82
CA ASN A 33 -3.62 -7.11 4.47
C ASN A 33 -4.29 -5.90 5.12
N LEU A 34 -3.56 -5.07 5.87
CA LEU A 34 -4.10 -3.85 6.49
C LEU A 34 -3.68 -2.54 5.79
N ALA A 35 -2.99 -2.61 4.65
CA ALA A 35 -2.55 -1.43 3.89
C ALA A 35 -2.91 -1.53 2.40
N THR A 36 -2.94 -0.41 1.66
CA THR A 36 -2.98 -0.50 0.20
C THR A 36 -1.72 -1.18 -0.31
N TYR A 37 -1.87 -2.28 -1.04
CA TYR A 37 -0.79 -3.18 -1.42
C TYR A 37 -0.60 -3.24 -2.93
N HIS A 38 0.64 -3.25 -3.40
CA HIS A 38 0.98 -3.50 -4.79
C HIS A 38 1.91 -4.72 -4.87
N PRO A 39 1.39 -5.91 -5.23
CA PRO A 39 2.18 -7.12 -5.27
C PRO A 39 3.32 -7.01 -6.29
N LEU A 40 4.43 -7.66 -5.97
CA LEU A 40 5.46 -7.99 -6.95
C LEU A 40 4.96 -9.13 -7.85
N GLN A 41 5.62 -9.29 -9.00
CA GLN A 41 5.23 -10.29 -9.98
C GLN A 41 5.31 -11.72 -9.42
N ASP A 42 6.37 -12.04 -8.69
CA ASP A 42 6.57 -13.35 -8.04
C ASP A 42 5.49 -13.65 -6.99
N GLU A 43 5.06 -12.64 -6.24
CA GLU A 43 3.96 -12.74 -5.27
C GLU A 43 2.65 -13.04 -5.99
N TRP A 44 2.38 -12.29 -7.05
CA TRP A 44 1.16 -12.44 -7.83
C TRP A 44 1.07 -13.82 -8.49
N ASP A 45 2.18 -14.32 -9.03
CA ASP A 45 2.25 -15.65 -9.64
C ASP A 45 2.09 -16.76 -8.58
N TYR A 46 2.52 -16.53 -7.34
CA TYR A 46 2.24 -17.43 -6.23
C TYR A 46 0.74 -17.45 -5.88
N PHE A 47 0.10 -16.27 -5.74
CA PHE A 47 -1.30 -16.17 -5.31
C PHE A 47 -2.31 -16.67 -6.35
N LYS A 48 -1.92 -16.72 -7.62
CA LYS A 48 -2.74 -17.28 -8.72
C LYS A 48 -2.78 -18.80 -8.74
N LYS A 49 -1.92 -19.48 -7.99
CA LYS A 49 -1.90 -20.95 -7.98
C LYS A 49 -3.26 -21.48 -7.51
N PRO A 50 -3.76 -22.60 -8.09
CA PRO A 50 -5.06 -23.15 -7.74
C PRO A 50 -5.16 -23.43 -6.24
N GLY A 51 -6.18 -22.84 -5.60
CA GLY A 51 -6.46 -22.97 -4.17
C GLY A 51 -7.31 -21.79 -3.68
N ASP A 52 -8.44 -22.07 -3.03
CA ASP A 52 -9.47 -21.08 -2.64
C ASP A 52 -9.09 -20.20 -1.43
N LEU A 53 -7.82 -19.80 -1.33
CA LEU A 53 -7.27 -19.13 -0.14
C LEU A 53 -7.00 -17.63 -0.34
N THR A 54 -7.24 -17.12 -1.55
CA THR A 54 -6.95 -15.75 -1.92
C THR A 54 -8.26 -14.98 -2.13
N TYR A 55 -8.49 -13.92 -1.34
CA TYR A 55 -9.61 -12.99 -1.52
C TYR A 55 -9.06 -11.56 -1.61
N TYR A 56 -9.39 -10.83 -2.66
CA TYR A 56 -8.93 -9.45 -2.79
C TYR A 56 -9.92 -8.57 -3.56
N GLN A 57 -9.78 -7.27 -3.34
CA GLN A 57 -10.43 -6.26 -4.16
C GLN A 57 -9.37 -5.37 -4.78
N ILE A 58 -9.49 -5.13 -6.10
CA ILE A 58 -8.63 -4.21 -6.83
C ILE A 58 -9.24 -2.80 -6.75
N ALA A 59 -8.37 -1.82 -6.59
CA ALA A 59 -8.70 -0.41 -6.73
C ALA A 59 -7.67 0.29 -7.62
N THR A 60 -8.06 1.44 -8.16
CA THR A 60 -7.13 2.34 -8.83
C THR A 60 -6.70 3.45 -7.87
N LYS A 61 -5.42 3.83 -7.95
CA LYS A 61 -4.87 4.95 -7.20
C LYS A 61 -4.14 5.88 -8.14
N ARG A 62 -4.55 7.15 -8.14
CA ARG A 62 -3.90 8.22 -8.88
C ARG A 62 -3.95 9.49 -8.03
N GLY A 63 -2.79 10.12 -7.87
CA GLY A 63 -2.67 11.37 -7.12
C GLY A 63 -2.05 12.46 -7.98
N LEU A 64 -2.09 13.68 -7.47
CA LEU A 64 -1.32 14.79 -8.02
C LEU A 64 0.05 14.85 -7.31
N VAL A 65 1.06 15.31 -8.03
CA VAL A 65 2.36 15.69 -7.48
C VAL A 65 2.53 17.18 -7.71
N GLU A 66 2.68 17.90 -6.60
CA GLU A 66 3.21 19.24 -6.63
C GLU A 66 4.74 19.14 -6.65
N GLN A 67 5.36 19.56 -7.76
CA GLN A 67 6.82 19.64 -7.83
C GLN A 67 7.25 21.05 -7.47
N TRP A 68 7.67 21.26 -6.22
CA TRP A 68 8.09 22.58 -5.74
C TRP A 68 9.26 23.18 -6.54
N LEU A 69 10.08 22.33 -7.15
CA LEU A 69 11.25 22.71 -7.97
C LEU A 69 10.88 23.18 -9.39
N GLN A 70 9.73 22.77 -9.94
CA GLN A 70 9.19 23.27 -11.20
C GLN A 70 7.92 24.06 -10.87
N ARG A 71 8.10 25.34 -10.52
CA ARG A 71 7.12 26.32 -9.96
C ARG A 71 5.78 26.51 -10.70
N SER A 72 5.36 25.64 -11.62
CA SER A 72 4.17 25.87 -12.45
C SER A 72 3.48 24.64 -13.04
N THR A 73 3.94 23.40 -12.79
CA THR A 73 3.24 22.22 -13.34
C THR A 73 2.87 21.19 -12.28
N ILE A 74 1.59 21.21 -11.90
CA ILE A 74 0.95 20.08 -11.23
C ILE A 74 0.92 18.92 -12.22
N LYS A 75 1.57 17.80 -11.87
CA LYS A 75 1.58 16.60 -12.72
C LYS A 75 0.74 15.52 -12.07
N LEU A 76 -0.04 14.83 -12.90
CA LEU A 76 -0.75 13.62 -12.48
C LEU A 76 0.25 12.46 -12.41
N LYS A 77 0.23 11.72 -11.31
CA LYS A 77 0.93 10.43 -11.21
C LYS A 77 0.40 9.46 -12.26
N GLU A 78 1.22 8.47 -12.59
CA GLU A 78 0.75 7.28 -13.28
C GLU A 78 -0.39 6.60 -12.49
N LEU A 79 -1.35 6.04 -13.21
CA LEU A 79 -2.46 5.29 -12.63
C LEU A 79 -1.92 3.93 -12.16
N LEU A 80 -2.08 3.63 -10.86
CA LEU A 80 -1.65 2.37 -10.30
C LEU A 80 -2.85 1.49 -9.93
N LEU A 81 -2.79 0.20 -10.27
CA LEU A 81 -3.70 -0.81 -9.72
C LEU A 81 -3.15 -1.30 -8.40
N ILE A 82 -3.97 -1.25 -7.35
CA ILE A 82 -3.60 -1.68 -6.00
C ILE A 82 -4.64 -2.65 -5.46
N ILE A 83 -4.20 -3.46 -4.51
CA ILE A 83 -5.03 -4.33 -3.70
C ILE A 83 -5.46 -3.55 -2.47
N LYS A 84 -6.76 -3.56 -2.17
CA LYS A 84 -7.33 -2.91 -0.99
C LYS A 84 -6.97 -3.64 0.30
N GLU A 85 -6.99 -2.87 1.38
CA GLU A 85 -7.06 -3.37 2.75
C GLU A 85 -8.21 -4.37 2.93
N GLY A 86 -8.04 -5.34 3.82
CA GLY A 86 -8.99 -6.42 4.07
C GLY A 86 -8.85 -7.63 3.14
N SER A 87 -7.93 -7.59 2.17
CA SER A 87 -7.62 -8.73 1.29
C SER A 87 -6.83 -9.81 2.04
N THR A 88 -7.04 -11.08 1.71
CA THR A 88 -6.33 -12.23 2.29
C THR A 88 -5.54 -13.00 1.24
N PHE A 89 -4.37 -13.49 1.64
CA PHE A 89 -3.47 -14.25 0.78
C PHE A 89 -2.82 -15.40 1.56
N PRO A 90 -2.40 -16.47 0.87
CA PRO A 90 -1.58 -17.52 1.46
C PRO A 90 -0.18 -17.02 1.83
N LEU A 91 0.46 -17.73 2.75
CA LEU A 91 1.85 -17.49 3.13
C LEU A 91 2.79 -17.96 2.02
N ILE A 92 3.71 -17.09 1.60
CA ILE A 92 4.81 -17.48 0.72
C ILE A 92 5.96 -17.99 1.61
N PRO A 93 6.50 -19.20 1.37
CA PRO A 93 7.63 -19.72 2.13
C PRO A 93 8.80 -18.74 2.16
N ASP A 94 9.43 -18.59 3.33
CA ASP A 94 10.60 -17.74 3.57
C ASP A 94 10.42 -16.24 3.27
N LYS A 95 9.17 -15.77 3.12
CA LYS A 95 8.86 -14.37 2.81
C LYS A 95 8.17 -13.65 3.97
N TYR A 96 8.83 -12.61 4.47
CA TYR A 96 8.37 -11.81 5.62
C TYR A 96 7.83 -10.44 5.25
N SER A 97 8.13 -9.95 4.05
CA SER A 97 7.67 -8.65 3.53
C SER A 97 7.09 -8.82 2.14
N TYR A 98 6.01 -8.08 1.86
CA TYR A 98 5.29 -8.18 0.60
C TYR A 98 5.19 -6.80 -0.06
N GLY A 99 5.32 -6.76 -1.39
CA GLY A 99 5.22 -5.55 -2.19
C GLY A 99 6.47 -4.70 -2.20
N SER A 100 6.33 -3.47 -2.69
CA SER A 100 7.46 -2.55 -2.84
C SER A 100 7.05 -1.08 -2.91
N LEU A 101 8.04 -0.18 -2.93
CA LEU A 101 7.84 1.19 -3.39
C LEU A 101 7.76 1.20 -4.92
N VAL A 102 6.63 1.66 -5.44
CA VAL A 102 6.42 1.77 -6.88
C VAL A 102 6.80 3.17 -7.34
N ILE A 103 7.68 3.28 -8.33
CA ILE A 103 7.95 4.57 -8.98
C ILE A 103 6.73 4.89 -9.85
N VAL A 104 6.08 6.01 -9.57
CA VAL A 104 4.86 6.46 -10.28
C VAL A 104 5.07 7.74 -11.08
N GLN A 105 6.27 8.30 -10.97
CA GLN A 105 6.76 9.40 -11.79
C GLN A 105 8.28 9.49 -11.64
N GLN A 106 8.98 9.73 -12.75
CA GLN A 106 10.42 9.98 -12.76
C GLN A 106 10.73 11.23 -13.56
N SER A 107 11.66 12.04 -13.07
CA SER A 107 12.18 13.23 -13.73
C SER A 107 13.65 13.43 -13.38
N GLU A 108 14.31 14.39 -14.02
CA GLU A 108 15.69 14.80 -13.67
C GLU A 108 15.80 15.23 -12.19
N ASN A 109 14.72 15.80 -11.63
CA ASN A 109 14.66 16.30 -10.26
C ASN A 109 14.40 15.21 -9.21
N GLY A 110 14.27 13.94 -9.64
CA GLY A 110 14.06 12.81 -8.73
C GLY A 110 12.88 11.92 -9.09
N LYS A 111 12.63 10.96 -8.21
CA LYS A 111 11.61 9.91 -8.33
C LYS A 111 10.50 10.13 -7.31
N VAL A 112 9.26 9.96 -7.76
CA VAL A 112 8.08 9.96 -6.88
C VAL A 112 7.67 8.52 -6.68
N TYR A 113 7.53 8.15 -5.41
CA TYR A 113 7.13 6.81 -5.02
C TYR A 113 5.68 6.78 -4.53
N GLN A 114 5.00 5.69 -4.85
CA GLN A 114 3.76 5.27 -4.21
C GLN A 114 4.10 4.10 -3.29
N TYR A 115 3.75 4.23 -2.01
CA TYR A 115 3.87 3.13 -1.06
C TYR A 115 2.94 1.99 -1.50
N GLY A 116 3.50 0.80 -1.68
CA GLY A 116 2.80 -0.41 -2.09
C GLY A 116 3.20 -1.64 -1.28
N TYR A 117 3.86 -1.47 -0.13
CA TYR A 117 4.09 -2.59 0.78
C TYR A 117 2.79 -3.01 1.46
N ALA A 118 2.63 -4.32 1.67
CA ALA A 118 1.56 -4.84 2.50
C ALA A 118 1.82 -4.57 3.98
N PHE A 119 0.75 -4.59 4.77
CA PHE A 119 0.85 -4.68 6.23
C PHE A 119 0.18 -6.00 6.66
N PRO A 120 0.93 -7.11 6.72
CA PRO A 120 0.35 -8.43 6.93
C PRO A 120 0.02 -8.68 8.40
N LEU A 121 -1.21 -9.11 8.66
CA LEU A 121 -1.64 -9.71 9.91
C LEU A 121 -1.83 -11.22 9.69
N TRP A 122 -0.95 -12.03 10.28
CA TRP A 122 -1.00 -13.49 10.17
C TRP A 122 -2.19 -14.09 10.91
N ILE A 123 -3.04 -14.84 10.18
CA ILE A 123 -4.30 -15.44 10.66
C ILE A 123 -4.39 -16.94 10.34
#